data_AF-A0A2A9NL09-F1
#
_entry.id   AF-A0A2A9NL09-F1
#
_cell.length_a   1.000
_cell.length_b   1.000
_cell.length_c   1.000
_cell.angle_alpha   90.00
_cell.angle_beta   90.00
_cell.angle_gamma   90.00
#
_symmetry.space_group_name_H-M   'P 1'
#
loop_
_entity.id
_entity.type
_entity.pdbx_description
1 polymer ?
#
loop_
_entity_poly.entity_id
_entity_poly.type
_entity_poly.pdbx_seq_one_letter_code
_entity_poly.pdbx_strand_id
1 'polypeptide(L)'
;MPLEAYKSYAAAQPSPDQHYAWSSTVSSILYTDKNCSSIVVPDVLKGIYRVFEFKDQASKQSFCIFSEISKGNDEEKYHNYEKGWGLLVVPSTRAAVSCFVHLSAPFPQAGINTVSQATAAFTGIGAKSLFIPGRNRNAYNKRSKCTVNPAYNKTSSVHDNIRNWQNRNGGCLPASCAHIQFMGKGASYDSDEQERRRARVPVTSHADSIDSIRIATDSTSSMHRLMRTPLSCLVLACTRVYNLSPNYSHFSRLLRNAESSTNQILTISNSSGWYGKNPNYSGRRIRDNLRKKCPDWKLSLPSDSSCNLIGSNNIVGRLLNGVDVSKVCTEPASPDKKKGEFAQLESSPNMRGKDRHEIWVEVLKQSCPAVNAAGMDIDDTDVWSE
;
A
#
# COMPACT_ATOMS: atom_id res chain seq x y z
N MET A 1 -4.80 19.05 -1.71
CA MET A 1 -5.83 19.17 -0.64
C MET A 1 -5.22 19.93 0.53
N PRO A 2 -5.88 20.97 1.05
CA PRO A 2 -5.48 21.62 2.31
C PRO A 2 -5.43 20.64 3.47
N LEU A 3 -4.64 20.95 4.52
CA LEU A 3 -4.49 20.09 5.71
C LEU A 3 -5.78 19.92 6.53
N GLU A 4 -6.82 20.71 6.26
CA GLU A 4 -8.12 20.67 6.96
C GLU A 4 -9.31 20.71 5.98
N ALA A 5 -9.29 19.85 4.95
CA ALA A 5 -10.33 19.83 3.92
C ALA A 5 -11.75 19.50 4.45
N TYR A 6 -11.87 18.75 5.55
CA TYR A 6 -13.17 18.31 6.07
C TYR A 6 -13.56 18.97 7.40
N LYS A 7 -14.73 19.61 7.43
CA LYS A 7 -15.33 20.15 8.66
C LYS A 7 -15.68 19.04 9.69
N SER A 8 -15.96 17.82 9.23
CA SER A 8 -16.28 16.67 10.09
C SER A 8 -15.80 15.34 9.49
N TYR A 9 -15.64 14.32 10.32
CA TYR A 9 -15.36 12.96 9.85
C TYR A 9 -16.49 12.43 8.94
N ALA A 10 -17.74 12.70 9.31
CA ALA A 10 -18.92 12.24 8.56
C ALA A 10 -18.97 12.83 7.15
N ALA A 11 -18.56 14.09 6.96
CA ALA A 11 -18.49 14.73 5.65
C ALA A 11 -17.48 14.07 4.68
N ALA A 12 -16.55 13.27 5.20
CA ALA A 12 -15.62 12.47 4.42
C ALA A 12 -16.11 11.03 4.17
N GLN A 13 -17.11 10.53 4.91
CA GLN A 13 -17.61 9.17 4.73
C GLN A 13 -18.69 9.12 3.65
N PRO A 14 -18.78 8.04 2.86
CA PRO A 14 -19.95 7.80 2.02
C PRO A 14 -21.18 7.57 2.90
N SER A 15 -22.35 8.00 2.41
CA SER A 15 -23.63 7.49 2.94
C SER A 15 -23.75 5.98 2.69
N PRO A 16 -24.67 5.26 3.38
CA PRO A 16 -24.95 3.85 3.08
C PRO A 16 -25.25 3.61 1.60
N ASP A 17 -26.07 4.46 0.97
CA ASP A 17 -26.44 4.35 -0.44
C ASP A 17 -25.25 4.59 -1.36
N GLN A 18 -24.39 5.57 -1.04
CA GLN A 18 -23.16 5.83 -1.78
C GLN A 18 -22.18 4.67 -1.67
N HIS A 19 -22.06 4.05 -0.49
CA HIS A 19 -21.22 2.88 -0.27
C HIS A 19 -21.75 1.65 -1.04
N TYR A 20 -23.07 1.46 -1.07
CA TYR A 20 -23.72 0.40 -1.85
C TYR A 20 -23.53 0.62 -3.36
N ALA A 21 -23.85 1.82 -3.86
CA ALA A 21 -23.68 2.20 -5.26
C ALA A 21 -22.21 2.11 -5.71
N TRP A 22 -21.26 2.50 -4.85
CA TRP A 22 -19.84 2.37 -5.14
C TRP A 22 -19.46 0.90 -5.23
N SER A 23 -19.88 0.10 -4.25
CA SER A 23 -19.63 -1.35 -4.23
C SER A 23 -20.13 -2.03 -5.50
N SER A 24 -21.37 -1.74 -5.90
CA SER A 24 -22.01 -2.24 -7.13
C SER A 24 -21.30 -1.76 -8.40
N THR A 25 -20.94 -0.48 -8.51
CA THR A 25 -20.20 0.05 -9.66
C THR A 25 -18.83 -0.64 -9.81
N VAL A 26 -18.16 -0.94 -8.69
CA VAL A 26 -16.89 -1.68 -8.73
C VAL A 26 -17.09 -3.17 -9.04
N SER A 27 -18.18 -3.79 -8.61
CA SER A 27 -18.55 -5.13 -9.09
C SER A 27 -18.63 -5.14 -10.62
N SER A 28 -19.39 -4.21 -11.21
CA SER A 28 -19.53 -4.08 -12.65
C SER A 28 -18.20 -3.85 -13.36
N ILE A 29 -17.34 -2.93 -12.89
CA ILE A 29 -16.07 -2.63 -13.56
C ILE A 29 -15.08 -3.80 -13.50
N LEU A 30 -15.06 -4.59 -12.40
CA LEU A 30 -14.21 -5.79 -12.29
C LEU A 30 -14.57 -6.89 -13.30
N TYR A 31 -15.81 -6.92 -13.78
CA TYR A 31 -16.32 -7.96 -14.69
C TYR A 31 -16.54 -7.48 -16.13
N THR A 32 -16.31 -6.20 -16.43
CA THR A 32 -16.37 -5.66 -17.80
C THR A 32 -15.39 -6.36 -18.75
N ASP A 33 -15.82 -6.57 -19.99
CA ASP A 33 -14.93 -6.89 -21.12
C ASP A 33 -15.22 -5.94 -22.28
N LYS A 34 -14.20 -5.15 -22.67
CA LYS A 34 -14.17 -4.21 -23.81
C LYS A 34 -15.20 -3.07 -23.79
N ASN A 35 -15.95 -2.87 -22.71
CA ASN A 35 -16.99 -1.85 -22.65
C ASN A 35 -16.99 -1.11 -21.29
N CYS A 36 -16.06 -0.18 -21.11
CA CYS A 36 -16.08 0.71 -19.94
C CYS A 36 -17.30 1.66 -19.98
N SER A 37 -17.80 1.98 -21.18
CA SER A 37 -18.93 2.90 -21.41
C SER A 37 -20.30 2.35 -21.03
N SER A 38 -20.50 1.03 -20.96
CA SER A 38 -21.76 0.43 -20.52
C SER A 38 -21.93 0.41 -18.99
N ILE A 39 -20.90 0.79 -18.22
CA ILE A 39 -20.98 0.83 -16.77
C ILE A 39 -21.77 2.08 -16.35
N VAL A 40 -23.03 1.88 -15.99
CA VAL A 40 -23.89 2.95 -15.47
C VAL A 40 -23.41 3.35 -14.07
N VAL A 41 -23.05 4.63 -13.89
CA VAL A 41 -22.79 5.21 -12.58
C VAL A 41 -24.14 5.55 -11.92
N PRO A 42 -24.50 4.97 -10.76
CA PRO A 42 -25.78 5.22 -10.09
C PRO A 42 -25.96 6.69 -9.69
N ASP A 43 -27.20 7.15 -9.62
CA ASP A 43 -27.56 8.56 -9.40
C ASP A 43 -26.92 9.17 -8.14
N VAL A 44 -26.85 8.41 -7.04
CA VAL A 44 -26.22 8.85 -5.78
C VAL A 44 -24.71 9.11 -5.88
N LEU A 45 -24.08 8.69 -6.98
CA LEU A 45 -22.68 8.96 -7.32
C LEU A 45 -22.51 9.89 -8.54
N LYS A 46 -23.58 10.26 -9.25
CA LYS A 46 -23.48 11.24 -10.36
C LYS A 46 -22.98 12.58 -9.81
N GLY A 47 -22.04 13.19 -10.52
CA GLY A 47 -21.35 14.42 -10.06
C GLY A 47 -20.28 14.19 -8.98
N ILE A 48 -20.14 12.97 -8.44
CA ILE A 48 -19.04 12.57 -7.54
C ILE A 48 -18.05 11.66 -8.26
N TYR A 49 -18.52 10.70 -9.03
CA TYR A 49 -17.72 9.73 -9.78
C TYR A 49 -18.01 9.77 -11.27
N ARG A 50 -17.04 9.31 -12.06
CA ARG A 50 -17.19 8.94 -13.46
C ARG A 50 -16.48 7.63 -13.77
N VAL A 51 -16.99 6.89 -14.75
CA VAL A 51 -16.28 5.79 -15.41
C VAL A 51 -15.85 6.26 -16.80
N PHE A 52 -14.61 5.95 -17.19
CA PHE A 52 -14.10 6.23 -18.53
C PHE A 52 -13.03 5.19 -18.92
N GLU A 53 -12.80 5.03 -20.23
CA GLU A 53 -11.68 4.25 -20.73
C GLU A 53 -10.42 5.13 -20.84
N PHE A 54 -9.28 4.59 -20.41
CA PHE A 54 -7.97 5.17 -20.63
C PHE A 54 -7.10 4.17 -21.41
N LYS A 55 -6.54 4.62 -22.54
CA LYS A 55 -5.63 3.82 -23.35
C LYS A 55 -4.20 4.30 -23.17
N ASP A 56 -3.36 3.47 -22.55
CA ASP A 56 -1.95 3.76 -22.40
C ASP A 56 -1.25 3.75 -23.76
N GLN A 57 -0.52 4.83 -24.06
CA GLN A 57 0.15 4.98 -25.35
C GLN A 57 1.41 4.13 -25.47
N ALA A 58 2.05 3.75 -24.36
CA ALA A 58 3.27 2.95 -24.38
C ALA A 58 2.96 1.45 -24.59
N SER A 59 2.13 0.86 -23.73
CA SER A 59 1.78 -0.57 -23.79
C SER A 59 0.63 -0.89 -24.77
N LYS A 60 -0.08 0.13 -25.27
CA LYS A 60 -1.35 0.03 -26.02
C LYS A 60 -2.49 -0.66 -25.26
N GLN A 61 -2.31 -0.98 -23.97
CA GLN A 61 -3.35 -1.52 -23.12
C GLN A 61 -4.41 -0.47 -22.81
N SER A 62 -5.67 -0.91 -22.76
CA SER A 62 -6.79 -0.11 -22.30
C SER A 62 -7.20 -0.50 -20.89
N PHE A 63 -7.71 0.47 -20.14
CA PHE A 63 -8.11 0.35 -18.74
C PHE A 63 -9.45 1.03 -18.52
N CYS A 64 -10.34 0.42 -17.75
CA CYS A 64 -11.50 1.13 -17.22
C CYS A 64 -11.10 1.82 -15.91
N ILE A 65 -11.33 3.13 -15.83
CA ILE A 65 -11.03 3.94 -14.65
C ILE A 65 -12.34 4.42 -14.04
N PHE A 66 -12.61 3.99 -12.80
CA PHE A 66 -13.64 4.55 -11.94
C PHE A 66 -12.97 5.56 -11.00
N SER A 67 -13.04 6.83 -11.37
CA SER A 67 -12.40 7.92 -10.62
C SER A 67 -13.43 8.90 -10.09
N GLU A 68 -13.21 9.34 -8.86
CA GLU A 68 -13.85 10.53 -8.33
C GLU A 68 -13.54 11.72 -9.25
N ILE A 69 -14.49 12.63 -9.39
CA ILE A 69 -14.35 13.83 -10.21
C ILE A 69 -13.55 14.86 -9.41
N SER A 70 -12.32 15.13 -9.84
CA SER A 70 -11.49 16.18 -9.27
C SER A 70 -12.03 17.56 -9.60
N LYS A 71 -12.14 18.44 -8.60
CA LYS A 71 -12.43 19.85 -8.79
C LYS A 71 -11.12 20.62 -8.77
N GLY A 72 -10.79 21.25 -9.88
CA GLY A 72 -9.59 22.04 -10.11
C GLY A 72 -9.33 22.19 -11.60
N ASN A 73 -8.93 23.39 -12.02
CA ASN A 73 -8.36 23.67 -13.34
C ASN A 73 -7.01 22.97 -13.49
N ASP A 74 -6.62 22.60 -14.71
CA ASP A 74 -5.41 21.79 -14.98
C ASP A 74 -4.09 22.48 -14.57
N GLU A 75 -4.15 23.79 -14.28
CA GLU A 75 -3.06 24.60 -13.74
C GLU A 75 -2.81 24.36 -12.24
N GLU A 76 -3.80 23.85 -11.48
CA GLU A 76 -3.60 23.54 -10.07
C GLU A 76 -2.73 22.29 -9.91
N LYS A 77 -1.52 22.49 -9.37
CA LYS A 77 -0.50 21.46 -9.05
C LYS A 77 -1.03 20.26 -8.23
N TYR A 78 -2.21 20.36 -7.64
CA TYR A 78 -2.85 19.31 -6.85
C TYR A 78 -4.35 19.18 -7.18
N HIS A 79 -4.71 18.29 -8.10
CA HIS A 79 -6.12 17.91 -8.31
C HIS A 79 -6.78 17.53 -6.98
N ASN A 80 -7.83 18.27 -6.61
CA ASN A 80 -8.53 18.07 -5.35
C ASN A 80 -9.77 17.21 -5.57
N TYR A 81 -9.68 15.96 -5.14
CA TYR A 81 -10.83 15.10 -4.89
C TYR A 81 -11.65 15.70 -3.74
N GLU A 82 -12.94 15.97 -3.96
CA GLU A 82 -13.84 16.57 -2.96
C GLU A 82 -14.01 15.66 -1.75
N LYS A 83 -14.32 14.39 -1.97
CA LYS A 83 -14.48 13.33 -0.96
C LYS A 83 -13.16 12.62 -0.66
N GLY A 84 -12.22 12.59 -1.61
CA GLY A 84 -10.94 11.92 -1.44
C GLY A 84 -11.04 10.38 -1.43
N TRP A 85 -12.14 9.82 -1.92
CA TRP A 85 -12.28 8.38 -2.14
C TRP A 85 -11.34 7.90 -3.24
N GLY A 86 -11.04 8.76 -4.23
CA GLY A 86 -9.99 8.54 -5.23
C GLY A 86 -10.43 7.67 -6.39
N LEU A 87 -9.56 6.79 -6.86
CA LEU A 87 -9.76 6.05 -8.10
C LEU A 87 -9.47 4.54 -7.97
N LEU A 88 -10.14 3.79 -8.83
CA LEU A 88 -9.84 2.39 -9.14
C LEU A 88 -9.55 2.27 -10.64
N VAL A 89 -8.50 1.50 -10.95
CA VAL A 89 -8.15 1.08 -12.31
C VAL A 89 -8.31 -0.44 -12.43
N VAL A 90 -8.88 -0.90 -13.54
CA VAL A 90 -8.88 -2.31 -13.96
C VAL A 90 -8.48 -2.37 -15.45
N PRO A 91 -7.89 -3.48 -15.94
CA PRO A 91 -7.75 -3.68 -17.38
C PRO A 91 -9.13 -3.68 -18.05
N SER A 92 -9.27 -3.09 -19.25
CA SER A 92 -10.59 -3.00 -19.90
C SER A 92 -11.08 -4.33 -20.48
N THR A 93 -10.23 -5.36 -20.51
CA THR A 93 -10.56 -6.70 -20.98
C THR A 93 -10.14 -7.75 -19.96
N ARG A 94 -10.93 -8.82 -19.83
CA ARG A 94 -10.60 -9.94 -18.92
C ARG A 94 -9.30 -10.63 -19.34
N ALA A 95 -9.06 -10.73 -20.65
CA ALA A 95 -7.85 -11.34 -21.23
C ALA A 95 -6.55 -10.57 -20.94
N ALA A 96 -6.62 -9.30 -20.53
CA ALA A 96 -5.45 -8.53 -20.09
C ALA A 96 -5.04 -8.82 -18.63
N VAL A 97 -5.89 -9.50 -17.85
CA VAL A 97 -5.55 -9.99 -16.51
C VAL A 97 -4.71 -11.26 -16.65
N SER A 98 -3.43 -11.20 -16.31
CA SER A 98 -2.53 -12.36 -16.25
C SER A 98 -2.12 -12.73 -14.82
N CYS A 99 -2.50 -11.92 -13.84
CA CYS A 99 -2.24 -12.16 -12.43
C CYS A 99 -3.47 -11.73 -11.61
N PHE A 100 -4.07 -12.65 -10.86
CA PHE A 100 -5.24 -12.40 -10.00
C PHE A 100 -4.84 -11.65 -8.72
N VAL A 101 -4.22 -10.49 -8.89
CA VAL A 101 -3.73 -9.64 -7.82
C VAL A 101 -4.49 -8.32 -7.82
N HIS A 102 -4.89 -7.89 -6.62
CA HIS A 102 -5.48 -6.58 -6.39
C HIS A 102 -4.47 -5.71 -5.66
N LEU A 103 -4.01 -4.65 -6.31
CA LEU A 103 -3.04 -3.71 -5.75
C LEU A 103 -3.73 -2.54 -5.08
N SER A 104 -3.07 -1.99 -4.05
CA SER A 104 -3.42 -0.67 -3.51
C SER A 104 -2.18 0.13 -3.15
N ALA A 105 -2.27 1.46 -3.31
CA ALA A 105 -1.22 2.41 -2.92
C ALA A 105 -1.82 3.50 -2.01
N PRO A 106 -2.14 3.19 -0.74
CA PRO A 106 -2.57 4.19 0.22
C PRO A 106 -1.51 5.29 0.40
N PHE A 107 -2.00 6.50 0.67
CA PHE A 107 -1.19 7.71 0.89
C PHE A 107 -0.41 8.21 -0.34
N PRO A 108 -1.09 8.50 -1.48
CA PRO A 108 -0.41 8.96 -2.70
C PRO A 108 0.46 10.22 -2.50
N GLN A 109 0.13 11.06 -1.51
CA GLN A 109 0.84 12.29 -1.18
C GLN A 109 1.99 12.11 -0.16
N ALA A 110 2.07 10.99 0.56
CA ALA A 110 3.10 10.76 1.59
C ALA A 110 4.06 9.62 1.23
N GLY A 111 3.61 8.64 0.45
CA GLY A 111 4.44 7.60 -0.14
C GLY A 111 5.05 8.08 -1.46
N ILE A 112 6.13 8.88 -1.39
CA ILE A 112 6.88 9.34 -2.58
C ILE A 112 7.20 8.15 -3.50
N ASN A 113 6.78 8.20 -4.76
CA ASN A 113 6.86 7.12 -5.77
C ASN A 113 6.07 5.83 -5.47
N THR A 114 5.42 5.66 -4.31
CA THR A 114 4.63 4.44 -3.99
C THR A 114 3.49 4.22 -4.99
N VAL A 115 2.86 5.30 -5.46
CA VAL A 115 1.85 5.23 -6.55
C VAL A 115 2.49 4.76 -7.84
N SER A 116 3.60 5.36 -8.27
CA SER A 116 4.27 5.01 -9.53
C SER A 116 4.77 3.56 -9.53
N GLN A 117 5.28 3.09 -8.39
CA GLN A 117 5.66 1.69 -8.14
C GLN A 117 4.45 0.76 -8.26
N ALA A 118 3.33 1.08 -7.60
CA ALA A 118 2.12 0.26 -7.65
C ALA A 118 1.47 0.26 -9.05
N THR A 119 1.52 1.37 -9.78
CA THR A 119 1.08 1.47 -11.19
C THR A 119 1.95 0.60 -12.10
N ALA A 120 3.28 0.65 -11.94
CA ALA A 120 4.19 -0.18 -12.73
C ALA A 120 4.05 -1.67 -12.40
N ALA A 121 3.81 -2.01 -11.13
CA ALA A 121 3.45 -3.36 -10.74
C ALA A 121 2.10 -3.79 -11.37
N PHE A 122 1.08 -2.93 -11.32
CA PHE A 122 -0.27 -3.20 -11.86
C PHE A 122 -0.24 -3.56 -13.34
N THR A 123 0.35 -2.70 -14.17
CA THR A 123 0.45 -2.93 -15.62
C THR A 123 1.44 -4.05 -15.93
N GLY A 124 2.60 -4.05 -15.28
CA GLY A 124 3.67 -5.00 -15.56
C GLY A 124 3.32 -6.45 -15.27
N ILE A 125 2.50 -6.73 -14.25
CA ILE A 125 2.03 -8.10 -13.92
C ILE A 125 0.66 -8.44 -14.50
N GLY A 126 -0.03 -7.51 -15.16
CA GLY A 126 -1.42 -7.69 -15.61
C GLY A 126 -2.36 -8.01 -14.43
N ALA A 127 -2.32 -7.16 -13.39
CA ALA A 127 -3.12 -7.31 -12.18
C ALA A 127 -4.63 -7.06 -12.43
N LYS A 128 -5.51 -7.69 -11.63
CA LYS A 128 -6.98 -7.55 -11.75
C LYS A 128 -7.48 -6.15 -11.38
N SER A 129 -6.85 -5.46 -10.42
CA SER A 129 -7.16 -4.04 -10.13
C SER A 129 -6.03 -3.28 -9.42
N LEU A 130 -6.10 -1.95 -9.47
CA LEU A 130 -5.29 -1.02 -8.66
C LEU A 130 -6.19 0.04 -8.01
N PHE A 131 -6.18 0.15 -6.69
CA PHE A 131 -6.89 1.18 -5.93
C PHE A 131 -5.93 2.24 -5.37
N ILE A 132 -6.20 3.51 -5.66
CA ILE A 132 -5.43 4.66 -5.15
C ILE A 132 -6.40 5.62 -4.45
N PRO A 133 -6.47 5.63 -3.10
CA PRO A 133 -7.35 6.52 -2.37
C PRO A 133 -6.87 7.97 -2.47
N GLY A 134 -7.79 8.89 -2.79
CA GLY A 134 -7.48 10.30 -3.05
C GLY A 134 -7.15 11.13 -1.80
N ARG A 135 -7.51 10.62 -0.61
CA ARG A 135 -7.44 11.37 0.64
C ARG A 135 -6.04 11.45 1.23
N ASN A 136 -5.65 12.64 1.66
CA ASN A 136 -4.53 12.79 2.58
C ASN A 136 -4.91 12.21 3.95
N ARG A 137 -4.03 11.42 4.58
CA ARG A 137 -4.26 10.87 5.93
C ARG A 137 -4.65 11.92 6.98
N ASN A 138 -4.22 13.18 6.79
CA ASN A 138 -4.49 14.31 7.66
C ASN A 138 -5.75 15.11 7.33
N ALA A 139 -6.50 14.79 6.26
CA ALA A 139 -7.59 15.63 5.77
C ALA A 139 -8.71 15.91 6.79
N TYR A 140 -8.84 15.07 7.83
CA TYR A 140 -9.51 15.41 9.09
C TYR A 140 -8.55 15.15 10.25
N ASN A 141 -7.94 16.23 10.77
CA ASN A 141 -6.89 16.16 11.80
C ASN A 141 -7.44 15.89 13.22
N LYS A 142 -8.28 14.86 13.37
CA LYS A 142 -8.67 14.30 14.67
C LYS A 142 -8.17 12.86 14.78
N ARG A 143 -7.47 12.56 15.88
CA ARG A 143 -6.97 11.22 16.20
C ARG A 143 -8.10 10.19 16.22
N SER A 144 -7.80 8.98 15.75
CA SER A 144 -8.69 7.83 15.93
C SER A 144 -8.64 7.31 17.36
N LYS A 145 -9.79 6.95 17.93
CA LYS A 145 -9.83 6.15 19.19
C LYS A 145 -9.39 4.69 18.95
N CYS A 146 -9.33 4.27 17.69
CA CYS A 146 -9.14 2.90 17.25
C CYS A 146 -7.65 2.52 17.06
N THR A 147 -6.72 3.45 17.34
CA THR A 147 -5.28 3.27 17.13
C THR A 147 -4.48 3.62 18.39
N VAL A 148 -3.74 2.65 18.92
CA VAL A 148 -2.78 2.86 20.02
C VAL A 148 -1.61 3.78 19.65
N ASN A 149 -1.35 3.99 18.36
CA ASN A 149 -0.39 4.97 17.88
C ASN A 149 -1.10 6.33 17.66
N PRO A 150 -0.71 7.41 18.37
CA PRO A 150 -1.35 8.72 18.28
C PRO A 150 -1.11 9.45 16.94
N ALA A 151 -0.28 8.91 16.04
CA ALA A 151 0.03 9.48 14.74
C ALA A 151 -1.05 9.24 13.67
N TYR A 152 -2.08 8.43 13.94
CA TYR A 152 -3.15 8.15 12.96
C TYR A 152 -4.43 8.96 13.21
N ASN A 153 -4.74 9.79 12.23
CA ASN A 153 -5.99 10.53 12.14
C ASN A 153 -7.12 9.65 11.59
N LYS A 154 -8.38 9.97 11.95
CA LYS A 154 -9.56 9.19 11.56
C LYS A 154 -9.69 8.97 10.05
N THR A 155 -9.22 9.92 9.23
CA THR A 155 -9.25 9.86 7.76
C THR A 155 -8.08 9.12 7.10
N SER A 156 -7.23 8.45 7.88
CA SER A 156 -6.14 7.63 7.35
C SER A 156 -6.72 6.41 6.62
N SER A 157 -6.48 6.28 5.31
CA SER A 157 -7.09 5.24 4.46
C SER A 157 -6.67 3.79 4.77
N VAL A 158 -5.73 3.58 5.70
CA VAL A 158 -5.45 2.27 6.34
C VAL A 158 -6.50 1.89 7.40
N HIS A 159 -7.69 2.49 7.35
CA HIS A 159 -8.81 2.24 8.24
C HIS A 159 -10.09 1.80 7.51
N ASP A 160 -10.11 1.81 6.17
CA ASP A 160 -11.31 1.57 5.37
C ASP A 160 -11.54 0.09 5.01
N ASN A 161 -12.81 -0.30 4.87
CA ASN A 161 -13.31 -1.69 4.76
C ASN A 161 -13.05 -2.39 3.40
N ILE A 162 -11.92 -2.10 2.74
CA ILE A 162 -11.57 -2.59 1.39
C ILE A 162 -11.72 -4.13 1.27
N ARG A 163 -11.41 -4.89 2.34
CA ARG A 163 -11.61 -6.35 2.36
C ARG A 163 -13.06 -6.78 2.19
N ASN A 164 -13.99 -6.24 2.99
CA ASN A 164 -15.35 -6.78 3.03
C ASN A 164 -16.03 -6.63 1.68
N TRP A 165 -15.65 -5.59 0.95
CA TRP A 165 -15.99 -5.42 -0.45
C TRP A 165 -15.27 -6.46 -1.35
N GLN A 166 -13.94 -6.63 -1.28
CA GLN A 166 -13.19 -7.62 -2.07
C GLN A 166 -13.68 -9.07 -1.87
N ASN A 167 -13.92 -9.49 -0.62
CA ASN A 167 -14.42 -10.82 -0.27
C ASN A 167 -15.82 -11.11 -0.86
N ARG A 168 -16.65 -10.07 -1.05
CA ARG A 168 -18.00 -10.19 -1.63
C ARG A 168 -18.01 -10.19 -3.16
N ASN A 169 -16.85 -10.03 -3.81
CA ASN A 169 -16.73 -9.84 -5.27
C ASN A 169 -15.72 -10.85 -5.86
N GLY A 170 -16.05 -12.13 -5.78
CA GLY A 170 -15.19 -13.26 -6.20
C GLY A 170 -14.14 -13.66 -5.16
N GLY A 171 -13.85 -12.80 -4.19
CA GLY A 171 -12.88 -13.09 -3.13
C GLY A 171 -11.46 -13.29 -3.67
N CYS A 172 -10.65 -14.03 -2.92
CA CYS A 172 -9.23 -14.18 -3.22
C CYS A 172 -8.72 -15.51 -2.68
N LEU A 173 -8.73 -16.57 -3.51
CA LEU A 173 -8.21 -17.88 -3.10
C LEU A 173 -6.71 -17.76 -2.73
N PRO A 174 -6.27 -18.17 -1.53
CA PRO A 174 -4.88 -17.97 -1.07
C PRO A 174 -3.79 -18.58 -1.96
N ALA A 175 -4.14 -19.55 -2.79
CA ALA A 175 -3.23 -20.19 -3.74
C ALA A 175 -2.98 -19.32 -4.98
N SER A 176 -4.04 -18.76 -5.57
CA SER A 176 -4.02 -18.11 -6.90
C SER A 176 -4.15 -16.59 -6.88
N CYS A 177 -4.61 -16.00 -5.78
CA CYS A 177 -4.85 -14.56 -5.65
C CYS A 177 -4.08 -13.93 -4.48
N ALA A 178 -3.79 -12.62 -4.59
CA ALA A 178 -3.35 -11.82 -3.46
C ALA A 178 -3.83 -10.36 -3.51
N HIS A 179 -4.19 -9.82 -2.35
CA HIS A 179 -4.32 -8.38 -2.11
C HIS A 179 -2.98 -7.84 -1.64
N ILE A 180 -2.36 -6.95 -2.43
CA ILE A 180 -1.04 -6.39 -2.11
C ILE A 180 -1.16 -4.89 -1.90
N GLN A 181 -0.72 -4.41 -0.73
CA GLN A 181 -0.73 -3.01 -0.37
C GLN A 181 0.69 -2.45 -0.36
N PHE A 182 1.01 -1.60 -1.33
CA PHE A 182 2.26 -0.87 -1.40
C PHE A 182 2.24 0.28 -0.39
N MET A 183 3.17 0.22 0.56
CA MET A 183 3.35 1.25 1.57
C MET A 183 4.71 1.91 1.40
N GLY A 184 4.71 3.23 1.34
CA GLY A 184 5.91 4.01 1.44
C GLY A 184 6.23 4.29 2.90
N LYS A 185 7.31 3.71 3.42
CA LYS A 185 7.93 4.31 4.61
C LYS A 185 8.37 5.71 4.19
N GLY A 186 7.84 6.73 4.85
CA GLY A 186 8.39 8.08 4.69
C GLY A 186 9.90 8.02 4.91
N ALA A 187 10.66 8.94 4.31
CA ALA A 187 12.02 9.11 4.78
C ALA A 187 11.93 9.37 6.30
N SER A 188 12.48 8.47 7.12
CA SER A 188 13.04 8.93 8.38
C SER A 188 13.99 10.03 7.95
N TYR A 189 13.79 11.25 8.47
CA TYR A 189 14.53 12.44 8.04
C TYR A 189 16.03 12.24 8.33
N ASP A 190 16.69 11.62 7.38
CA ASP A 190 18.12 11.33 7.33
C ASP A 190 18.65 12.33 6.29
N SER A 191 19.03 13.51 6.80
CA SER A 191 19.32 14.72 6.02
C SER A 191 20.31 14.48 4.87
N ASP A 192 21.23 13.55 5.09
CA ASP A 192 22.33 13.17 4.22
C ASP A 192 21.90 12.69 2.82
N GLU A 193 20.76 12.01 2.68
CA GLU A 193 20.36 11.44 1.37
C GLU A 193 19.81 12.51 0.41
N GLN A 194 19.21 13.58 0.94
CA GLN A 194 18.76 14.72 0.13
C GLN A 194 19.96 15.58 -0.33
N GLU A 195 20.99 15.70 0.51
CA GLU A 195 22.23 16.43 0.20
C GLU A 195 23.01 15.78 -0.95
N ARG A 196 23.16 14.43 -0.93
CA ARG A 196 23.84 13.70 -2.03
C ARG A 196 23.14 13.80 -3.38
N ARG A 197 21.81 13.94 -3.40
CA ARG A 197 21.03 14.15 -4.64
C ARG A 197 21.16 15.58 -5.15
N ARG A 198 21.27 16.59 -4.27
CA ARG A 198 21.57 17.98 -4.64
C ARG A 198 23.00 18.16 -5.16
N ALA A 199 23.96 17.39 -4.65
CA ALA A 199 25.38 17.46 -5.05
C ALA A 199 25.73 16.75 -6.37
N ARG A 200 24.77 16.12 -7.07
CA ARG A 200 25.00 15.43 -8.37
C ARG A 200 23.96 15.83 -9.41
N VAL A 201 24.09 17.04 -9.94
CA VAL A 201 23.43 17.45 -11.19
C VAL A 201 24.53 17.77 -12.23
N PRO A 202 24.78 16.88 -13.20
CA PRO A 202 25.53 17.24 -14.40
C PRO A 202 24.67 18.17 -15.26
N VAL A 203 25.25 19.27 -15.72
CA VAL A 203 24.60 20.18 -16.68
C VAL A 203 25.01 19.79 -18.09
N THR A 204 24.08 19.31 -18.92
CA THR A 204 24.13 19.46 -20.40
C THR A 204 22.82 19.08 -21.12
N SER A 205 22.36 20.01 -21.98
CA SER A 205 21.67 19.89 -23.29
C SER A 205 20.41 19.01 -23.53
N HIS A 206 19.54 19.52 -24.41
CA HIS A 206 18.24 18.98 -24.82
C HIS A 206 18.27 17.68 -25.65
N ALA A 207 17.21 16.88 -25.53
CA ALA A 207 16.54 16.14 -26.62
C ALA A 207 15.08 15.81 -26.19
N ASP A 208 14.19 15.57 -27.17
CA ASP A 208 12.73 15.67 -27.03
C ASP A 208 11.97 14.47 -26.43
N SER A 209 10.69 14.74 -26.09
CA SER A 209 9.50 13.87 -26.29
C SER A 209 8.65 13.50 -25.06
N ILE A 210 7.57 14.29 -24.91
CA ILE A 210 6.19 13.97 -24.48
C ILE A 210 5.94 13.39 -23.07
N ASP A 211 5.09 14.13 -22.35
CA ASP A 211 4.62 13.86 -20.99
C ASP A 211 3.59 12.73 -20.87
N SER A 212 3.58 12.09 -19.70
CA SER A 212 2.52 11.19 -19.24
C SER A 212 2.32 11.37 -17.73
N ILE A 213 1.13 11.82 -17.31
CA ILE A 213 0.67 11.99 -15.92
C ILE A 213 1.71 12.69 -15.01
N ARG A 214 1.86 14.01 -15.14
CA ARG A 214 2.69 14.82 -14.23
C ARG A 214 2.05 14.93 -12.84
N ILE A 215 2.59 14.20 -11.86
CA ILE A 215 2.44 14.52 -10.43
C ILE A 215 3.70 15.27 -10.00
N ALA A 216 3.58 16.58 -9.77
CA ALA A 216 4.74 17.45 -9.60
C ALA A 216 5.19 17.61 -8.13
N THR A 217 6.48 17.39 -7.85
CA THR A 217 7.10 17.58 -6.52
C THR A 217 8.43 18.32 -6.64
N ASP A 218 8.63 19.43 -5.91
CA ASP A 218 9.98 19.89 -5.52
C ASP A 218 9.96 20.84 -4.31
N SER A 219 11.14 21.32 -3.88
CA SER A 219 11.55 21.52 -2.48
C SER A 219 12.29 22.83 -2.18
N THR A 220 12.35 23.23 -0.90
CA THR A 220 13.10 24.39 -0.38
C THR A 220 14.23 23.97 0.59
N SER A 221 14.98 24.93 1.19
CA SER A 221 16.32 24.70 1.79
C SER A 221 16.48 25.21 3.25
N SER A 222 17.47 24.65 3.97
CA SER A 222 18.24 25.25 5.10
C SER A 222 19.37 24.30 5.59
N MET A 223 20.28 24.76 6.47
CA MET A 223 21.67 24.25 6.64
C MET A 223 21.99 23.37 7.89
N HIS A 224 23.03 22.52 7.72
CA HIS A 224 24.18 22.23 8.62
C HIS A 224 24.27 20.98 9.59
N ARG A 225 25.41 20.28 9.40
CA ARG A 225 26.28 19.40 10.24
C ARG A 225 25.93 17.91 10.50
N LEU A 226 26.98 17.07 10.34
CA LEU A 226 26.99 15.60 10.20
C LEU A 226 27.00 14.78 11.51
N MET A 227 26.41 13.57 11.47
CA MET A 227 27.15 12.28 11.61
C MET A 227 26.33 11.06 11.13
N ARG A 228 27.01 9.97 10.75
CA ARG A 228 26.55 8.90 9.81
C ARG A 228 25.66 7.79 10.43
N THR A 229 24.67 7.27 9.68
CA THR A 229 24.64 5.90 9.04
C THR A 229 23.24 5.50 8.52
N PRO A 230 23.07 5.01 7.27
CA PRO A 230 21.74 4.69 6.73
C PRO A 230 21.30 3.23 6.97
N LEU A 231 20.06 3.05 7.45
CA LEU A 231 19.39 1.75 7.59
C LEU A 231 18.12 1.67 6.71
N SER A 232 18.25 1.09 5.51
CA SER A 232 17.10 0.69 4.70
C SER A 232 16.67 -0.74 5.02
N CYS A 233 15.38 -0.93 5.30
CA CYS A 233 14.70 -2.23 5.32
C CYS A 233 13.47 -2.14 4.40
N LEU A 234 13.29 -3.09 3.48
CA LEU A 234 11.94 -3.40 2.97
C LEU A 234 11.38 -4.49 3.84
N VAL A 235 10.09 -4.40 4.04
CA VAL A 235 9.47 -5.28 4.97
C VAL A 235 8.06 -5.65 4.64
N LEU A 236 7.74 -6.90 4.91
CA LEU A 236 6.38 -7.29 5.25
C LEU A 236 6.13 -7.14 6.77
N ALA A 237 6.82 -6.12 7.35
CA ALA A 237 7.16 -5.76 8.75
C ALA A 237 8.08 -6.76 9.54
N CYS A 238 9.18 -6.47 10.30
CA CYS A 238 10.09 -5.29 10.53
C CYS A 238 11.18 -5.50 11.64
N THR A 239 12.49 -5.26 11.48
CA THR A 239 13.61 -4.94 12.46
C THR A 239 14.05 -5.84 13.68
N ARG A 240 15.20 -5.67 14.38
CA ARG A 240 15.68 -4.64 15.38
C ARG A 240 17.02 -3.96 14.98
N VAL A 241 17.51 -3.01 15.78
CA VAL A 241 18.75 -2.19 15.61
C VAL A 241 19.60 -2.18 16.91
N TYR A 242 20.95 -2.17 16.79
CA TYR A 242 21.91 -1.43 17.64
C TYR A 242 23.30 -1.33 16.98
N ASN A 243 23.99 -0.19 17.15
CA ASN A 243 25.31 -0.16 17.80
C ASN A 243 25.76 1.26 18.22
N LEU A 244 26.70 1.33 19.16
CA LEU A 244 27.20 2.53 19.86
C LEU A 244 28.53 3.06 19.28
N SER A 245 28.99 4.22 19.81
CA SER A 245 30.37 4.58 20.25
C SER A 245 30.84 5.98 19.76
N PRO A 246 31.86 6.64 20.36
CA PRO A 246 31.86 7.20 21.72
C PRO A 246 32.34 8.69 21.78
N ASN A 247 32.06 9.41 22.89
CA ASN A 247 33.12 10.11 23.66
C ASN A 247 32.64 10.82 24.95
N TYR A 248 33.53 10.77 25.94
CA TYR A 248 33.70 11.49 27.23
C TYR A 248 32.98 12.85 27.43
N SER A 249 32.64 13.29 28.65
CA SER A 249 33.25 12.99 29.96
C SER A 249 32.31 13.17 31.18
N HIS A 250 32.73 12.60 32.34
CA HIS A 250 32.17 12.75 33.70
C HIS A 250 30.70 12.26 33.93
N PHE A 251 30.36 11.57 35.02
CA PHE A 251 30.99 11.50 36.35
C PHE A 251 30.94 10.06 36.92
N SER A 252 31.99 9.66 37.64
CA SER A 252 32.16 8.29 38.16
C SER A 252 31.49 8.09 39.52
N ARG A 253 30.77 6.97 39.73
CA ARG A 253 30.98 6.06 40.88
C ARG A 253 30.10 4.79 40.87
N LEU A 254 30.75 3.67 41.22
CA LEU A 254 30.20 2.47 41.87
C LEU A 254 29.24 1.57 41.08
N LEU A 255 29.82 0.76 40.19
CA LEU A 255 29.46 -0.65 40.06
C LEU A 255 30.57 -1.51 40.70
N ARG A 256 30.20 -2.37 41.66
CA ARG A 256 30.77 -3.71 41.86
C ARG A 256 29.96 -4.48 42.89
N ASN A 257 29.29 -5.54 42.42
CA ASN A 257 28.98 -6.83 43.06
C ASN A 257 27.54 -7.27 42.78
N ALA A 258 27.39 -8.16 41.79
CA ALA A 258 26.46 -9.30 41.78
C ALA A 258 26.49 -9.95 40.39
N GLU A 259 27.43 -10.87 40.16
CA GLU A 259 27.14 -11.98 39.26
C GLU A 259 26.12 -12.87 39.96
N SER A 260 24.90 -12.96 39.42
CA SER A 260 24.00 -14.08 39.69
C SER A 260 22.93 -14.16 38.61
N SER A 261 22.94 -15.31 37.95
CA SER A 261 21.84 -15.89 37.17
C SER A 261 20.44 -15.35 37.46
N THR A 262 19.79 -14.84 36.43
CA THR A 262 18.35 -15.11 36.23
C THR A 262 18.08 -15.43 34.76
N ASN A 263 17.86 -16.71 34.48
CA ASN A 263 17.26 -17.16 33.23
C ASN A 263 15.80 -16.68 33.20
N GLN A 264 15.57 -15.43 32.79
CA GLN A 264 14.25 -15.07 32.29
C GLN A 264 14.08 -15.66 30.90
N ILE A 265 13.35 -16.77 30.85
CA ILE A 265 12.68 -17.25 29.65
C ILE A 265 11.67 -16.16 29.24
N LEU A 266 12.15 -15.17 28.49
CA LEU A 266 11.31 -14.20 27.83
C LEU A 266 10.53 -14.94 26.75
N THR A 267 9.26 -15.16 27.04
CA THR A 267 8.29 -15.82 26.17
C THR A 267 8.42 -15.31 24.74
N ILE A 268 8.60 -16.25 23.82
CA ILE A 268 8.63 -16.00 22.37
C ILE A 268 7.38 -15.19 22.03
N SER A 269 7.57 -13.96 21.56
CA SER A 269 6.43 -13.08 21.29
C SER A 269 5.53 -13.66 20.19
N ASN A 270 4.27 -13.22 20.15
CA ASN A 270 3.21 -13.74 19.26
C ASN A 270 3.47 -13.55 17.74
N SER A 271 4.70 -13.26 17.33
CA SER A 271 5.15 -13.19 15.94
C SER A 271 5.41 -14.58 15.31
N SER A 272 5.80 -15.59 16.10
CA SER A 272 6.23 -16.92 15.60
C SER A 272 5.17 -17.64 14.76
N GLY A 273 3.89 -17.41 15.05
CA GLY A 273 2.78 -17.97 14.28
C GLY A 273 2.64 -17.38 12.87
N TRP A 274 3.10 -16.15 12.61
CA TRP A 274 2.94 -15.49 11.31
C TRP A 274 3.87 -16.08 10.26
N TYR A 275 3.35 -16.39 9.07
CA TYR A 275 4.09 -17.04 7.97
C TYR A 275 4.88 -18.34 8.27
N GLY A 276 4.90 -18.87 9.49
CA GLY A 276 5.51 -20.17 9.82
C GLY A 276 4.69 -21.36 9.31
N LYS A 277 3.36 -21.30 9.46
CA LYS A 277 2.43 -22.41 9.15
C LYS A 277 2.28 -22.78 7.67
N ASN A 278 2.60 -21.88 6.74
CA ASN A 278 2.43 -22.15 5.30
C ASN A 278 3.53 -21.42 4.50
N PRO A 279 4.40 -22.15 3.76
CA PRO A 279 5.42 -21.53 2.92
C PRO A 279 4.82 -20.75 1.74
N ASN A 280 3.61 -21.12 1.31
CA ASN A 280 2.96 -20.62 0.11
C ASN A 280 2.16 -19.33 0.33
N TYR A 281 2.23 -18.65 1.48
CA TYR A 281 1.57 -17.35 1.62
C TYR A 281 2.25 -16.27 0.77
N SER A 282 1.44 -15.48 0.06
CA SER A 282 1.84 -14.38 -0.83
C SER A 282 3.03 -13.59 -0.29
N GLY A 283 2.93 -13.06 0.93
CA GLY A 283 3.98 -12.26 1.56
C GLY A 283 5.34 -12.97 1.73
N ARG A 284 5.34 -14.28 2.03
CA ARG A 284 6.58 -15.07 2.13
C ARG A 284 7.18 -15.29 0.74
N ARG A 285 6.36 -15.68 -0.25
CA ARG A 285 6.79 -15.85 -1.66
C ARG A 285 7.44 -14.57 -2.19
N ILE A 286 6.82 -13.41 -1.93
CA ILE A 286 7.34 -12.08 -2.27
C ILE A 286 8.71 -11.84 -1.62
N ARG A 287 8.85 -11.99 -0.29
CA ARG A 287 10.14 -11.83 0.40
C ARG A 287 11.21 -12.73 -0.18
N ASP A 288 10.90 -14.00 -0.39
CA ASP A 288 11.89 -15.01 -0.75
C ASP A 288 12.36 -14.85 -2.20
N ASN A 289 11.51 -14.38 -3.10
CA ASN A 289 11.92 -13.98 -4.45
C ASN A 289 12.68 -12.64 -4.47
N LEU A 290 12.33 -11.67 -3.61
CA LEU A 290 13.12 -10.44 -3.43
C LEU A 290 14.53 -10.74 -2.89
N ARG A 291 14.68 -11.67 -1.93
CA ARG A 291 16.00 -12.07 -1.40
C ARG A 291 16.88 -12.68 -2.49
N LYS A 292 16.31 -13.41 -3.47
CA LYS A 292 17.03 -13.93 -4.63
C LYS A 292 17.44 -12.83 -5.61
N LYS A 293 16.51 -11.93 -5.98
CA LYS A 293 16.73 -10.88 -6.99
C LYS A 293 17.56 -9.70 -6.46
N CYS A 294 17.54 -9.45 -5.15
CA CYS A 294 18.21 -8.34 -4.48
C CYS A 294 18.78 -8.78 -3.11
N PRO A 295 19.91 -9.52 -3.09
CA PRO A 295 20.49 -10.05 -1.86
C PRO A 295 20.91 -8.97 -0.85
N ASP A 296 21.28 -7.77 -1.32
CA ASP A 296 21.66 -6.64 -0.47
C ASP A 296 20.48 -5.99 0.27
N TRP A 297 19.24 -6.32 -0.12
CA TRP A 297 18.05 -5.77 0.51
C TRP A 297 17.78 -6.46 1.86
N LYS A 298 17.68 -5.66 2.92
CA LYS A 298 17.31 -6.15 4.26
C LYS A 298 15.79 -6.41 4.29
N LEU A 299 15.43 -7.68 4.26
CA LEU A 299 14.07 -8.18 4.02
C LEU A 299 13.59 -9.09 5.15
N SER A 300 12.38 -8.86 5.68
CA SER A 300 11.77 -9.66 6.76
C SER A 300 10.23 -9.74 6.67
N LEU A 301 9.67 -10.73 7.38
CA LEU A 301 8.25 -10.98 7.67
C LEU A 301 7.99 -10.69 9.15
N PRO A 302 6.72 -10.66 9.63
CA PRO A 302 6.43 -10.36 11.03
C PRO A 302 7.10 -11.31 12.02
N SER A 303 7.39 -12.55 11.61
CA SER A 303 8.02 -13.59 12.42
C SER A 303 9.50 -13.38 12.71
N ASP A 304 10.27 -12.78 11.80
CA ASP A 304 11.73 -12.59 11.92
C ASP A 304 12.06 -11.11 12.21
N SER A 305 11.35 -10.51 13.20
CA SER A 305 11.19 -9.04 13.28
C SER A 305 10.62 -8.41 14.59
N SER A 306 10.98 -7.14 14.90
CA SER A 306 10.68 -6.28 16.06
C SER A 306 10.08 -4.85 15.87
N CYS A 307 9.89 -4.29 14.67
CA CYS A 307 9.33 -2.96 14.41
C CYS A 307 7.81 -3.02 14.31
N ASN A 308 7.22 -1.88 14.63
CA ASN A 308 5.84 -1.69 15.02
C ASN A 308 4.86 -1.52 13.85
N LEU A 309 5.34 -1.30 12.61
CA LEU A 309 4.50 -1.09 11.42
C LEU A 309 3.97 -2.40 10.82
N ILE A 310 3.49 -3.32 11.67
CA ILE A 310 2.97 -4.62 11.23
C ILE A 310 1.51 -4.48 10.80
N GLY A 311 1.18 -4.99 9.61
CA GLY A 311 -0.20 -5.01 9.10
C GLY A 311 -1.20 -5.62 10.09
N SER A 312 -0.83 -6.72 10.77
CA SER A 312 -1.65 -7.36 11.83
C SER A 312 -2.06 -6.44 12.98
N ASN A 313 -1.37 -5.30 13.14
CA ASN A 313 -1.59 -4.32 14.20
C ASN A 313 -2.33 -3.08 13.71
N ASN A 314 -2.46 -2.86 12.40
CA ASN A 314 -3.29 -1.78 11.84
C ASN A 314 -4.72 -2.27 11.53
N ILE A 315 -5.66 -1.34 11.41
CA ILE A 315 -7.11 -1.65 11.34
C ILE A 315 -7.44 -2.48 10.09
N VAL A 316 -6.94 -2.07 8.93
CA VAL A 316 -7.11 -2.79 7.65
C VAL A 316 -6.56 -4.22 7.75
N GLY A 317 -5.34 -4.41 8.24
CA GLY A 317 -4.72 -5.73 8.38
C GLY A 317 -5.35 -6.61 9.48
N ARG A 318 -5.98 -6.02 10.50
CA ARG A 318 -6.83 -6.75 11.47
C ARG A 318 -8.08 -7.31 10.80
N LEU A 319 -8.82 -6.48 10.05
CA LEU A 319 -9.98 -6.92 9.26
C LEU A 319 -9.59 -8.00 8.22
N LEU A 320 -8.45 -7.80 7.54
CA LEU A 320 -7.85 -8.74 6.57
C LEU A 320 -7.37 -10.07 7.19
N ASN A 321 -7.25 -10.16 8.51
CA ASN A 321 -6.93 -11.39 9.22
C ASN A 321 -8.05 -11.84 10.16
N GLY A 322 -9.30 -11.45 9.87
CA GLY A 322 -10.49 -12.03 10.51
C GLY A 322 -10.77 -11.54 11.93
N VAL A 323 -10.29 -10.36 12.30
CA VAL A 323 -10.79 -9.64 13.47
C VAL A 323 -12.16 -9.04 13.12
N ASP A 324 -13.14 -9.24 14.00
CA ASP A 324 -14.49 -8.71 13.83
C ASP A 324 -14.51 -7.17 13.83
N VAL A 325 -15.46 -6.57 13.10
CA VAL A 325 -15.53 -5.11 12.93
C VAL A 325 -15.78 -4.35 14.24
N SER A 326 -16.50 -4.94 15.21
CA SER A 326 -16.69 -4.36 16.55
C SER A 326 -15.41 -4.40 17.41
N LYS A 327 -14.51 -5.35 17.11
CA LYS A 327 -13.28 -5.65 17.86
C LYS A 327 -12.01 -5.12 17.20
N VAL A 328 -12.07 -4.66 15.94
CA VAL A 328 -10.90 -4.22 15.16
C VAL A 328 -10.04 -3.17 15.87
N CYS A 329 -10.62 -2.33 16.72
CA CYS A 329 -9.90 -1.33 17.51
C CYS A 329 -9.09 -1.93 18.66
N THR A 330 -9.62 -2.95 19.31
CA THR A 330 -9.16 -3.46 20.61
C THR A 330 -8.42 -4.80 20.51
N GLU A 331 -8.77 -5.64 19.54
CA GLU A 331 -8.16 -6.96 19.34
C GLU A 331 -7.12 -6.93 18.19
N PRO A 332 -5.88 -7.41 18.41
CA PRO A 332 -4.95 -7.66 17.32
C PRO A 332 -5.39 -8.86 16.48
N ALA A 333 -4.89 -8.97 15.25
CA ALA A 333 -5.07 -10.21 14.50
C ALA A 333 -4.31 -11.37 15.16
N SER A 334 -4.94 -12.56 15.18
CA SER A 334 -4.23 -13.79 15.52
C SER A 334 -3.64 -14.44 14.26
N PRO A 335 -2.39 -14.94 14.32
CA PRO A 335 -1.81 -15.74 13.24
C PRO A 335 -2.57 -17.05 12.96
N ASP A 336 -3.50 -17.48 13.82
CA ASP A 336 -4.32 -18.67 13.58
C ASP A 336 -5.55 -18.41 12.70
N LYS A 337 -5.98 -17.14 12.58
CA LYS A 337 -7.14 -16.71 11.78
C LYS A 337 -6.78 -16.16 10.40
N LYS A 338 -5.48 -16.09 10.08
CA LYS A 338 -4.98 -15.57 8.80
C LYS A 338 -5.27 -16.55 7.66
N LYS A 339 -5.65 -16.01 6.49
CA LYS A 339 -5.76 -16.80 5.25
C LYS A 339 -4.54 -16.67 4.33
N GLY A 340 -3.72 -15.63 4.50
CA GLY A 340 -2.53 -15.36 3.67
C GLY A 340 -2.81 -14.64 2.36
N GLU A 341 -4.07 -14.23 2.15
CA GLU A 341 -4.59 -13.50 1.00
C GLU A 341 -4.01 -12.07 0.91
N PHE A 342 -3.59 -11.48 2.03
CA PHE A 342 -3.12 -10.10 2.11
C PHE A 342 -1.63 -9.99 2.44
N ALA A 343 -0.93 -9.14 1.69
CA ALA A 343 0.45 -8.73 1.95
C ALA A 343 0.58 -7.20 1.93
N GLN A 344 1.06 -6.61 3.03
CA GLN A 344 1.45 -5.21 3.10
C GLN A 344 2.97 -5.09 2.90
N LEU A 345 3.41 -4.19 2.03
CA LEU A 345 4.80 -4.01 1.60
C LEU A 345 5.32 -2.64 2.05
N GLU A 346 5.91 -2.58 3.24
CA GLU A 346 6.56 -1.38 3.81
C GLU A 346 7.95 -1.18 3.22
N SER A 347 8.04 -0.34 2.19
CA SER A 347 9.26 -0.16 1.39
C SER A 347 10.00 1.16 1.69
N SER A 348 11.34 1.12 1.69
CA SER A 348 12.18 2.33 1.82
C SER A 348 12.14 3.19 0.54
N PRO A 349 12.55 4.47 0.58
CA PRO A 349 12.59 5.33 -0.61
C PRO A 349 13.37 4.73 -1.80
N ASN A 350 14.55 4.15 -1.55
CA ASN A 350 15.39 3.58 -2.62
C ASN A 350 14.80 2.35 -3.30
N MET A 351 13.83 1.71 -2.68
CA MET A 351 13.15 0.53 -3.23
C MET A 351 11.90 0.88 -4.03
N ARG A 352 11.55 2.16 -4.06
CA ARG A 352 10.47 2.78 -4.84
C ARG A 352 11.01 3.68 -5.96
N GLY A 353 12.29 3.56 -6.28
CA GLY A 353 12.88 4.24 -7.44
C GLY A 353 12.32 3.67 -8.74
N LYS A 354 12.18 4.52 -9.76
CA LYS A 354 11.72 4.11 -11.10
C LYS A 354 12.63 3.03 -11.70
N ASP A 355 13.93 3.09 -11.39
CA ASP A 355 14.96 2.10 -11.69
C ASP A 355 14.75 0.72 -11.03
N ARG A 356 13.78 0.59 -10.11
CA ARG A 356 13.45 -0.66 -9.40
C ARG A 356 12.07 -1.21 -9.75
N HIS A 357 11.32 -0.57 -10.63
CA HIS A 357 9.96 -1.02 -10.99
C HIS A 357 9.96 -2.41 -11.66
N GLU A 358 10.93 -2.67 -12.55
CA GLU A 358 11.06 -3.97 -13.23
C GLU A 358 11.33 -5.13 -12.23
N ILE A 359 12.20 -4.90 -11.25
CA ILE A 359 12.45 -5.86 -10.14
C ILE A 359 11.14 -6.22 -9.43
N TRP A 360 10.28 -5.24 -9.15
CA TRP A 360 8.97 -5.50 -8.53
C TRP A 360 8.03 -6.28 -9.43
N VAL A 361 8.00 -5.98 -10.73
CA VAL A 361 7.20 -6.72 -11.73
C VAL A 361 7.64 -8.17 -11.81
N GLU A 362 8.94 -8.44 -11.94
CA GLU A 362 9.49 -9.79 -11.98
C GLU A 362 9.18 -10.58 -10.70
N VAL A 363 9.47 -10.00 -9.53
CA VAL A 363 9.22 -10.60 -8.22
C VAL A 363 7.75 -10.95 -8.07
N LEU A 364 6.84 -10.06 -8.45
CA LEU A 364 5.41 -10.28 -8.29
C LEU A 364 4.88 -11.35 -9.24
N LYS A 365 5.37 -11.42 -10.50
CA LYS A 365 5.09 -12.54 -11.41
C LYS A 365 5.53 -13.89 -10.82
N GLN A 366 6.74 -13.96 -10.27
CA GLN A 366 7.25 -15.17 -9.61
C GLN A 366 6.52 -15.53 -8.32
N SER A 367 5.94 -14.52 -7.63
CA SER A 367 5.31 -14.70 -6.32
C SER A 367 3.79 -14.87 -6.40
N CYS A 368 3.17 -14.52 -7.52
CA CYS A 368 1.77 -14.70 -7.82
C CYS A 368 1.69 -15.24 -9.26
N PRO A 369 2.07 -16.52 -9.48
CA PRO A 369 2.14 -17.08 -10.82
C PRO A 369 0.78 -16.99 -11.50
N ALA A 370 0.79 -16.75 -12.82
CA ALA A 370 -0.41 -16.84 -13.65
C ALA A 370 -0.98 -18.25 -13.55
N VAL A 371 -2.04 -18.42 -12.76
CA VAL A 371 -2.71 -19.71 -12.64
C VAL A 371 -3.59 -19.88 -13.87
N ASN A 372 -2.98 -20.38 -14.94
CA ASN A 372 -3.68 -20.88 -16.13
C ASN A 372 -4.44 -22.17 -15.79
N ALA A 373 -5.37 -22.11 -14.85
CA ALA A 373 -6.24 -23.23 -14.52
C ALA A 373 -7.33 -23.34 -15.58
N ALA A 374 -7.18 -24.29 -16.50
CA ALA A 374 -8.35 -24.92 -17.09
C ALA A 374 -9.19 -25.49 -15.93
N GLY A 375 -10.44 -25.04 -15.79
CA GLY A 375 -11.26 -25.32 -14.61
C GLY A 375 -11.18 -24.26 -13.49
N MET A 376 -10.59 -23.09 -13.72
CA MET A 376 -11.15 -21.86 -13.13
C MET A 376 -12.36 -21.50 -13.98
N ASP A 377 -13.53 -21.92 -13.51
CA ASP A 377 -14.80 -21.57 -14.13
C ASP A 377 -14.93 -20.04 -14.25
N ILE A 378 -15.82 -19.65 -15.17
CA ILE A 378 -16.49 -18.35 -15.11
C ILE A 378 -16.94 -18.17 -13.64
N ASP A 379 -16.51 -17.09 -12.96
CA ASP A 379 -17.02 -16.73 -11.62
C ASP A 379 -18.55 -16.85 -11.68
N ASP A 380 -19.12 -17.91 -11.09
CA ASP A 380 -20.40 -18.45 -11.54
C ASP A 380 -21.49 -17.41 -11.28
N THR A 381 -21.97 -16.75 -12.34
CA THR A 381 -22.61 -15.42 -12.25
C THR A 381 -24.02 -15.44 -11.65
N ASP A 382 -24.49 -16.61 -11.19
CA ASP A 382 -25.87 -16.88 -10.80
C ASP A 382 -26.13 -16.87 -9.28
N VAL A 383 -25.18 -16.40 -8.45
CA VAL A 383 -25.41 -16.21 -6.99
C VAL A 383 -26.14 -14.88 -6.67
N TRP A 384 -26.84 -14.30 -7.65
CA TRP A 384 -27.58 -13.04 -7.52
C TRP A 384 -28.98 -13.07 -8.17
N SER A 385 -29.53 -14.26 -8.38
CA SER A 385 -30.87 -14.50 -8.93
C SER A 385 -31.92 -14.91 -7.87
N GLU A 386 -31.93 -14.20 -6.73
CA GLU A 386 -33.04 -14.16 -5.75
C GLU A 386 -33.34 -12.72 -5.30
#